data_AF-A0A7S0YXJ3-F1
#
_entry.id   AF-A0A7S0YXJ3-F1
#
_cell.length_a   1.000
_cell.length_b   1.000
_cell.length_c   1.000
_cell.angle_alpha   90.00
_cell.angle_beta   90.00
_cell.angle_gamma   90.00
#
_symmetry.space_group_name_H-M   'P 1'
#
loop_
_entity.id
_entity.type
_entity.pdbx_description
1 polymer ?
#
loop_
_entity_poly.entity_id
_entity_poly.type
_entity_poly.pdbx_seq_one_letter_code
_entity_poly.pdbx_strand_id
1 'polypeptide(L)'
;KVLVKCHPYGQQRKKAKTIADVLEAAIANIGQDNVFMICTDGARSALSAMNIVQKRVPGVQKHRCSTHGVQLIFKGLTALFKETIKNAMKFILYVVGHDFVYALFQTCGCKALLLPADTRM
;
A
#
# COMPACT_ATOMS: atom_id res chain seq x y z
N LYS A 1 -20.69 0.99 -10.12
CA LYS A 1 -19.46 0.69 -9.31
C LYS A 1 -19.92 0.40 -7.89
N VAL A 2 -19.88 -0.86 -7.44
CA VAL A 2 -20.26 -1.20 -6.06
C VAL A 2 -19.17 -0.67 -5.14
N LEU A 3 -19.49 0.34 -4.33
CA LEU A 3 -18.58 0.89 -3.33
C LEU A 3 -18.97 0.30 -1.98
N VAL A 4 -18.17 -0.67 -1.51
CA VAL A 4 -18.31 -1.20 -0.16
C VAL A 4 -17.86 -0.11 0.81
N LYS A 5 -18.67 0.16 1.85
CA LYS A 5 -18.34 1.16 2.87
C LYS A 5 -16.97 0.83 3.49
N CYS A 6 -16.10 1.84 3.57
CA CYS A 6 -14.78 1.69 4.16
C CYS A 6 -14.91 1.39 5.66
N HIS A 7 -14.25 0.33 6.14
CA HIS A 7 -14.28 -0.05 7.55
C HIS A 7 -13.50 0.99 8.41
N PRO A 8 -13.93 1.30 9.65
CA PRO A 8 -13.29 2.32 10.49
C PRO A 8 -11.80 2.02 10.76
N TYR A 9 -11.03 3.08 10.98
CA TYR A 9 -9.56 3.04 11.07
C TYR A 9 -9.08 2.33 12.35
N GLY A 10 -8.05 1.46 12.26
CA GLY A 10 -7.46 0.79 13.43
C GLY A 10 -6.63 -0.48 13.15
N GLN A 11 -5.88 -0.97 14.16
CA GLN A 11 -5.06 -2.20 14.11
C GLN A 11 -5.90 -3.45 13.77
N GLN A 12 -7.14 -3.51 14.24
CA GLN A 12 -8.05 -4.64 14.00
C GLN A 12 -8.42 -4.80 12.51
N ARG A 13 -8.37 -3.73 11.71
CA ARG A 13 -8.60 -3.76 10.25
C ARG A 13 -7.51 -4.52 9.49
N LYS A 14 -6.31 -4.63 10.06
CA LYS A 14 -5.15 -5.28 9.40
C LYS A 14 -5.13 -6.80 9.61
N LYS A 15 -6.03 -7.34 10.43
CA LYS A 15 -6.13 -8.79 10.64
C LYS A 15 -6.70 -9.45 9.39
N ALA A 16 -6.09 -10.56 8.98
CA ALA A 16 -6.51 -11.32 7.81
C ALA A 16 -7.99 -11.72 7.84
N LYS A 17 -8.50 -12.10 9.03
CA LYS A 17 -9.91 -12.46 9.23
C LYS A 17 -10.85 -11.29 8.92
N THR A 18 -10.59 -10.10 9.49
CA THR A 18 -11.38 -8.89 9.23
C THR A 18 -11.39 -8.53 7.74
N ILE A 19 -10.24 -8.66 7.07
CA ILE A 19 -10.13 -8.40 5.63
C ILE A 19 -10.95 -9.42 4.84
N ALA A 20 -10.90 -10.71 5.21
CA ALA A 20 -11.67 -11.77 4.55
C ALA A 20 -13.19 -11.54 4.70
N ASP A 21 -13.65 -11.21 5.90
CA ASP A 21 -15.07 -10.96 6.17
C ASP A 21 -15.59 -9.74 5.35
N VAL A 22 -14.78 -8.69 5.17
CA VAL A 22 -15.11 -7.56 4.30
C VAL A 22 -15.18 -7.96 2.82
N LEU A 23 -14.22 -8.79 2.36
CA LEU A 23 -14.22 -9.29 0.99
C LEU A 23 -15.43 -10.18 0.71
N GLU A 24 -15.81 -11.05 1.64
CA GLU A 24 -17.00 -11.89 1.52
C GLU A 24 -18.28 -11.09 1.46
N ALA A 25 -18.42 -10.07 2.32
CA ALA A 25 -19.57 -9.17 2.26
C ALA A 25 -19.65 -8.45 0.90
N ALA A 26 -18.51 -8.10 0.31
CA ALA A 26 -18.44 -7.51 -1.02
C ALA A 26 -18.88 -8.50 -2.11
N ILE A 27 -18.39 -9.75 -2.06
CA ILE A 27 -18.75 -10.81 -3.01
C ILE A 27 -20.24 -11.12 -2.91
N ALA A 28 -20.78 -11.25 -1.70
CA ALA A 28 -22.19 -11.51 -1.48
C ALA A 28 -23.08 -10.38 -2.04
N ASN A 29 -22.64 -9.12 -1.92
CA ASN A 29 -23.36 -7.97 -2.47
C ASN A 29 -23.37 -7.97 -4.01
N ILE A 30 -22.28 -8.39 -4.65
CA ILE A 30 -22.15 -8.45 -6.12
C ILE A 30 -22.82 -9.73 -6.68
N GLY A 31 -22.91 -10.78 -5.88
CA GLY A 31 -23.29 -12.14 -6.28
C GLY A 31 -22.06 -12.99 -6.56
N GLN A 32 -22.01 -14.21 -6.01
CA GLN A 32 -20.84 -15.09 -6.11
C GLN A 32 -20.49 -15.44 -7.57
N ASP A 33 -21.49 -15.66 -8.41
CA ASP A 33 -21.30 -16.01 -9.82
C ASP A 33 -20.77 -14.84 -10.67
N ASN A 34 -20.91 -13.61 -10.16
CA ASN A 34 -20.47 -12.39 -10.82
C ASN A 34 -19.03 -11.99 -10.44
N VAL A 35 -18.39 -12.73 -9.51
CA VAL A 35 -17.02 -12.45 -9.06
C VAL A 35 -16.10 -13.59 -9.45
N PHE A 36 -15.33 -13.38 -10.53
CA PHE A 36 -14.34 -14.35 -10.98
C PHE A 36 -12.99 -14.22 -10.26
N MET A 37 -12.56 -12.99 -9.93
CA MET A 37 -11.19 -12.73 -9.46
C MET A 37 -11.12 -11.57 -8.48
N ILE A 38 -10.27 -11.72 -7.45
CA ILE A 38 -9.91 -10.65 -6.52
C ILE A 38 -8.41 -10.35 -6.65
N CYS A 39 -8.09 -9.06 -6.78
CA CYS A 39 -6.72 -8.56 -6.83
C CYS A 39 -6.39 -7.81 -5.53
N THR A 40 -5.30 -8.21 -4.85
CA THR A 40 -4.87 -7.59 -3.58
C THR A 40 -3.39 -7.18 -3.63
N ASP A 41 -2.99 -6.27 -2.75
CA ASP A 41 -1.58 -5.94 -2.56
C ASP A 41 -0.80 -7.13 -1.97
N GLY A 42 0.53 -7.10 -2.05
CA GLY A 42 1.39 -8.20 -1.58
C GLY A 42 1.49 -8.33 -0.06
N ALA A 43 0.69 -7.58 0.71
CA ALA A 43 0.76 -7.60 2.16
C ALA A 43 0.40 -8.98 2.72
N ARG A 44 1.16 -9.47 3.71
CA ARG A 44 0.97 -10.81 4.29
C ARG A 44 -0.47 -11.01 4.80
N SER A 45 -1.05 -10.00 5.43
CA SER A 45 -2.44 -10.04 5.91
C SER A 45 -3.46 -10.15 4.78
N ALA A 46 -3.25 -9.47 3.65
CA ALA A 46 -4.11 -9.55 2.47
C ALA A 46 -4.02 -10.94 1.81
N LEU A 47 -2.81 -11.48 1.68
CA LEU A 47 -2.61 -12.85 1.17
C LEU A 47 -3.27 -13.91 2.08
N SER A 48 -3.14 -13.76 3.40
CA SER A 48 -3.82 -14.63 4.35
C SER A 48 -5.34 -14.51 4.25
N ALA A 49 -5.88 -13.29 4.08
CA ALA A 49 -7.30 -13.06 3.88
C ALA A 49 -7.81 -13.74 2.61
N MET A 50 -7.08 -13.60 1.50
CA MET A 50 -7.39 -14.25 0.23
C MET A 50 -7.45 -15.78 0.34
N ASN A 51 -6.54 -16.38 1.12
CA ASN A 51 -6.58 -17.82 1.39
C ASN A 51 -7.80 -18.23 2.21
N ILE A 52 -8.29 -17.36 3.10
CA ILE A 52 -9.53 -17.60 3.86
C ILE A 52 -10.74 -17.52 2.92
N VAL A 53 -10.82 -16.47 2.10
CA VAL A 53 -11.91 -16.27 1.13
C VAL A 53 -11.98 -17.41 0.13
N GLN A 54 -10.85 -17.86 -0.43
CA GLN A 54 -10.80 -18.96 -1.40
C GLN A 54 -11.31 -20.28 -0.82
N LYS A 55 -11.16 -20.52 0.51
CA LYS A 55 -11.73 -21.70 1.18
C LYS A 55 -13.25 -21.59 1.35
N ARG A 56 -13.77 -20.37 1.52
CA ARG A 56 -15.19 -20.11 1.76
C ARG A 56 -15.97 -19.92 0.45
N VAL A 57 -15.31 -19.45 -0.61
CA VAL A 57 -15.85 -19.19 -1.94
C VAL A 57 -14.90 -19.80 -3.00
N PRO A 58 -15.00 -21.11 -3.26
CA PRO A 58 -14.02 -21.84 -4.08
C PRO A 58 -13.96 -21.45 -5.56
N GLY A 59 -14.95 -20.70 -6.08
CA GLY A 59 -14.96 -20.22 -7.47
C GLY A 59 -14.08 -18.97 -7.72
N VAL A 60 -13.63 -18.29 -6.67
CA VAL A 60 -12.92 -17.02 -6.80
C VAL A 60 -11.42 -17.23 -6.95
N GLN A 61 -10.85 -16.67 -8.03
CA GLN A 61 -9.41 -16.66 -8.28
C GLN A 61 -8.70 -15.57 -7.48
N LYS A 62 -7.50 -15.87 -6.97
CA LYS A 62 -6.65 -14.90 -6.28
C LYS A 62 -5.53 -14.39 -7.18
N HIS A 63 -5.43 -13.08 -7.31
CA HIS A 63 -4.31 -12.43 -7.99
C HIS A 63 -3.64 -11.40 -7.09
N ARG A 64 -2.31 -11.30 -7.25
CA ARG A 64 -1.52 -10.25 -6.62
C ARG A 64 -1.47 -9.05 -7.56
N CYS A 65 -1.49 -7.85 -6.99
CA CYS A 65 -1.37 -6.62 -7.73
C CYS A 65 -0.02 -6.54 -8.44
N SER A 66 -0.04 -6.37 -9.76
CA SER A 66 1.16 -6.23 -10.59
C SER A 66 2.02 -5.03 -10.19
N THR A 67 1.41 -3.99 -9.60
CA THR A 67 2.11 -2.83 -9.05
C THR A 67 3.11 -3.22 -7.95
N HIS A 68 2.84 -4.30 -7.19
CA HIS A 68 3.80 -4.81 -6.21
C HIS A 68 5.04 -5.43 -6.88
N GLY A 69 4.87 -6.11 -8.02
CA GLY A 69 5.99 -6.62 -8.81
C GLY A 69 6.87 -5.50 -9.34
N VAL A 70 6.26 -4.42 -9.85
CA VAL A 70 6.97 -3.21 -10.28
C VAL A 70 7.72 -2.57 -9.10
N GLN A 71 7.09 -2.48 -7.93
CA GLN A 71 7.75 -1.96 -6.72
C GLN A 71 8.97 -2.80 -6.32
N LEU A 72 8.92 -4.13 -6.44
CA LEU A 72 10.06 -5.01 -6.15
C LEU A 72 11.21 -4.82 -7.15
N ILE A 73 10.91 -4.64 -8.44
CA ILE A 73 11.92 -4.33 -9.47
C ILE A 73 12.63 -3.01 -9.13
N PHE A 74 11.85 -1.96 -8.82
CA PHE A 74 12.43 -0.69 -8.40
C PHE A 74 13.22 -0.82 -7.10
N LYS A 75 12.77 -1.62 -6.12
CA LYS A 75 13.54 -1.88 -4.90
C LYS A 75 14.91 -2.50 -5.23
N GLY A 76 14.97 -3.44 -6.18
CA GLY A 76 16.23 -4.00 -6.68
C GLY A 76 17.15 -2.93 -7.28
N LEU A 77 16.62 -2.05 -8.14
CA LEU A 77 17.39 -0.96 -8.74
C LEU A 77 17.86 0.07 -7.70
N THR A 78 17.03 0.40 -6.71
CA THR A 78 17.40 1.34 -5.63
C THR A 78 18.52 0.82 -4.75
N ALA A 79 18.78 -0.49 -4.72
CA ALA A 79 19.91 -1.05 -3.98
C ALA A 79 21.25 -0.52 -4.49
N LEU A 80 21.35 -0.21 -5.79
CA LEU A 80 22.54 0.39 -6.40
C LEU A 80 22.80 1.83 -5.89
N PHE A 81 21.74 2.53 -5.49
CA PHE A 81 21.80 3.93 -5.04
C PHE A 81 21.49 4.07 -3.55
N LYS A 82 21.61 2.99 -2.78
CA LYS A 82 21.14 2.91 -1.39
C LYS A 82 21.70 4.03 -0.52
N GLU A 83 23.00 4.31 -0.62
CA GLU A 83 23.64 5.35 0.21
C GLU A 83 23.26 6.76 -0.25
N THR A 84 23.14 6.98 -1.57
CA THR A 84 22.67 8.24 -2.15
C THR A 84 21.24 8.55 -1.69
N ILE A 85 20.34 7.58 -1.76
CA ILE A 85 18.95 7.71 -1.31
C ILE A 85 18.90 7.98 0.20
N LYS A 86 19.70 7.25 0.99
CA LYS A 86 19.76 7.45 2.45
C LYS A 86 20.24 8.86 2.82
N ASN A 87 21.26 9.38 2.14
CA ASN A 87 21.76 10.72 2.39
C ASN A 87 20.78 11.80 1.91
N ALA A 88 20.12 11.59 0.77
CA ALA A 88 19.04 12.46 0.31
C ALA A 88 17.88 12.50 1.30
N MET A 89 17.46 11.36 1.84
CA MET A 89 16.40 11.31 2.87
C MET A 89 16.80 12.06 4.13
N LYS A 90 18.05 11.91 4.62
CA LYS A 90 18.54 12.68 5.77
C LYS A 90 18.50 14.18 5.51
N PHE A 91 18.93 14.61 4.33
CA PHE A 91 18.89 16.02 3.93
C PHE A 91 17.46 16.54 3.89
N ILE A 92 16.53 15.81 3.27
CA ILE A 92 15.12 16.18 3.20
C ILE A 92 14.52 16.32 4.61
N LEU A 93 14.76 15.35 5.48
CA LEU A 93 14.28 15.39 6.87
C LEU A 93 14.89 16.55 7.66
N TYR A 94 16.18 16.85 7.44
CA TYR A 94 16.83 18.01 8.05
C TYR A 94 16.18 19.31 7.58
N VAL A 95 16.02 19.52 6.27
CA VAL A 95 15.43 20.74 5.74
C VAL A 95 13.99 20.93 6.21
N VAL A 96 13.16 19.88 6.13
CA VAL A 96 11.75 19.96 6.54
C VAL A 96 11.59 20.09 8.05
N GLY A 97 12.49 19.51 8.85
CA GLY A 97 12.46 19.58 10.31
C GLY A 97 12.90 20.91 10.91
N HIS A 98 13.39 21.87 10.10
CA HIS A 98 13.87 23.17 10.57
C HIS A 98 13.20 24.32 9.80
N ASP A 99 12.29 25.04 10.46
CA ASP A 99 11.45 26.06 9.82
C ASP A 99 12.24 27.14 9.06
N PHE A 100 13.33 27.63 9.66
CA PHE A 100 14.21 28.61 9.01
C PHE A 100 14.88 28.07 7.74
N VAL A 101 15.41 26.84 7.81
CA VAL A 101 16.08 26.18 6.68
C VAL A 101 15.07 25.85 5.58
N TYR A 102 13.87 25.41 5.96
CA TYR A 102 12.78 25.15 5.04
C TYR A 102 12.34 26.43 4.30
N ALA A 103 12.15 27.54 5.02
CA ALA A 103 11.82 28.83 4.44
C ALA A 103 12.91 29.31 3.48
N LEU A 104 14.19 29.21 3.87
CA LEU A 104 15.32 29.53 3.00
C LEU A 104 15.30 28.66 1.72
N PHE A 105 15.09 27.36 1.88
CA PHE A 105 15.02 26.41 0.77
C PHE A 105 13.89 26.78 -0.23
N GLN A 106 12.73 27.21 0.26
CA GLN A 106 11.63 27.70 -0.59
C GLN A 106 12.01 29.00 -1.32
N THR A 107 12.71 29.93 -0.65
CA THR A 107 13.15 31.21 -1.28
C THR A 107 14.21 31.02 -2.36
N CYS A 108 15.02 29.96 -2.30
CA CYS A 108 16.01 29.65 -3.33
C CYS A 108 15.38 29.11 -4.64
N GLY A 109 14.05 29.09 -4.77
CA GLY A 109 13.36 28.60 -5.96
C GLY A 109 13.36 27.07 -6.09
N CYS A 110 13.77 26.35 -5.04
CA CYS A 110 13.66 24.91 -5.01
C CYS A 110 12.19 24.52 -4.86
N LYS A 111 11.68 23.66 -5.77
CA LYS A 111 10.32 23.10 -5.67
C LYS A 111 10.12 22.46 -4.30
N ALA A 112 8.88 22.46 -3.81
CA ALA A 112 8.52 21.82 -2.55
C ALA A 112 9.13 20.41 -2.46
N LEU A 113 9.88 20.15 -1.38
CA LEU A 113 10.44 18.83 -1.13
C LEU A 113 9.30 17.83 -1.03
N LEU A 114 9.32 16.82 -1.90
CA LEU A 114 8.42 15.70 -1.75
C LEU A 114 8.82 14.96 -0.49
N LEU A 115 7.92 14.94 0.48
CA LEU A 115 8.11 14.14 1.67
C LEU A 115 8.18 12.67 1.24
N PRO A 116 9.18 11.91 1.72
CA PRO A 116 9.20 10.48 1.49
C PRO A 116 7.88 9.91 2.02
N ALA A 117 7.08 9.31 1.12
CA ALA A 117 5.87 8.63 1.52
C ALA A 117 6.25 7.54 2.53
N ASP A 118 5.48 7.42 3.60
CA ASP A 118 5.70 6.49 4.71
C ASP A 118 5.38 5.05 4.25
N THR A 119 6.18 4.51 3.32
CA THR A 119 6.11 3.12 2.91
C THR A 119 6.90 2.32 3.91
N ARG A 120 6.19 1.62 4.79
CA ARG A 120 6.73 0.63 5.74
C ARG A 120 7.80 -0.21 5.02
N MET A 121 9.07 0.03 5.36
CA MET A 121 10.19 -0.79 4.88
C MET A 121 10.23 -2.14 5.58
#